data_AF-A0A452ZHR6-F1
#
_entry.id   AF-A0A452ZHR6-F1
#
_cell.length_a   1.000
_cell.length_b   1.000
_cell.length_c   1.000
_cell.angle_alpha   90.00
_cell.angle_beta   90.00
_cell.angle_gamma   90.00
#
_symmetry.space_group_name_H-M   'P 1'
#
loop_
_entity.id
_entity.type
_entity.pdbx_description
1 polymer ?
#
loop_
_entity_poly.entity_id
_entity_poly.type
_entity_poly.pdbx_seq_one_letter_code
_entity_poly.pdbx_strand_id
1 'polypeptide(L)'
;MELVKLFAMCHSRMEDIVPKDSPVRLVAFNLGYLPGGDKKIITVPETTELALQAASRIVGSGGLISVLVYIGHLGGRDELNIVESFASSLPADTWVSCKFEMINRPVAPVLVLLHKK
;
A
#
# COMPACT_ATOMS: atom_id res chain seq x y z
N MET A 1 -10.87 25.15 -7.97
CA MET A 1 -10.19 24.38 -6.91
C MET A 1 -9.50 23.21 -7.57
N GLU A 2 -8.19 23.09 -7.36
CA GLU A 2 -7.43 21.94 -7.86
C GLU A 2 -7.76 20.74 -6.95
N LEU A 3 -8.39 19.71 -7.51
CA LEU A 3 -8.83 18.52 -6.75
C LEU A 3 -7.71 17.47 -6.63
N VAL A 4 -6.61 17.66 -7.35
CA VAL A 4 -5.51 16.70 -7.46
C VAL A 4 -4.20 17.48 -7.45
N LYS A 5 -3.24 17.03 -6.64
CA LYS A 5 -1.86 17.54 -6.66
C LYS A 5 -0.92 16.37 -6.80
N LEU A 6 -0.03 16.44 -7.78
CA LEU A 6 0.96 15.39 -8.03
C LEU A 6 2.29 15.74 -7.37
N PHE A 7 2.88 14.75 -6.70
CA PHE A 7 4.22 14.84 -6.14
C PHE A 7 5.08 13.74 -6.75
N ALA A 8 6.13 14.12 -7.49
CA ALA A 8 7.07 13.17 -8.09
C ALA A 8 8.05 12.65 -7.01
N MET A 9 7.55 11.80 -6.12
CA MET A 9 8.30 11.25 -4.99
C MET A 9 7.79 9.86 -4.57
N CYS A 10 8.57 9.18 -3.74
CA CYS A 10 8.18 7.90 -3.17
C CYS A 10 7.09 8.07 -2.10
N HIS A 11 6.16 7.12 -2.04
CA HIS A 11 5.13 7.06 -1.00
C HIS A 11 5.70 6.90 0.41
N SER A 12 6.94 6.40 0.57
CA SER A 12 7.62 6.38 1.86
C SER A 12 7.77 7.76 2.50
N ARG A 13 7.64 8.83 1.71
CA ARG A 13 7.71 10.23 2.14
C ARG A 13 6.36 10.95 2.20
N MET A 14 5.24 10.21 2.13
CA MET A 14 3.91 10.82 2.13
C MET A 14 3.63 11.66 3.39
N GLU A 15 4.21 11.30 4.52
CA GLU A 15 4.06 12.04 5.79
C GLU A 15 4.70 13.44 5.76
N ASP A 16 5.64 13.70 4.84
CA ASP A 16 6.23 15.02 4.65
C ASP A 16 5.25 16.00 3.96
N ILE A 17 4.24 15.45 3.29
CA ILE A 17 3.34 16.19 2.40
C ILE A 17 1.95 16.32 2.99
N VAL A 18 1.47 15.28 3.67
CA VAL A 18 0.15 15.26 4.29
C VAL A 18 0.19 16.07 5.58
N PRO A 19 -0.63 17.13 5.73
CA PRO A 19 -0.71 17.87 6.99
C PRO A 19 -1.14 16.97 8.15
N LYS A 20 -0.58 17.18 9.35
CA LYS A 20 -0.81 16.33 10.53
C LYS A 20 -2.29 16.18 10.92
N ASP A 21 -3.09 17.22 10.72
CA ASP A 21 -4.52 17.23 11.07
C ASP A 21 -5.42 16.88 9.87
N SER A 22 -4.85 16.37 8.78
CA SER A 22 -5.61 16.00 7.59
C SER A 22 -6.45 14.74 7.87
N PRO A 23 -7.76 14.74 7.55
CA PRO A 23 -8.64 13.60 7.77
C PRO A 23 -8.44 12.54 6.67
N VAL A 24 -7.25 11.91 6.62
CA VAL A 24 -6.95 10.88 5.61
C VAL A 24 -7.84 9.67 5.85
N ARG A 25 -8.79 9.45 4.94
CA ARG A 25 -9.71 8.31 4.98
C ARG A 25 -9.24 7.10 4.20
N LEU A 26 -8.40 7.32 3.19
CA LEU A 26 -7.92 6.27 2.29
C LEU A 26 -6.46 6.54 1.90
N VAL A 27 -5.64 5.50 2.01
CA VAL A 27 -4.36 5.41 1.30
C VAL A 27 -4.43 4.22 0.36
N ALA A 28 -4.05 4.39 -0.90
CA ALA A 28 -4.14 3.34 -1.91
C ALA A 28 -2.79 3.11 -2.58
N PHE A 29 -2.38 1.86 -2.64
CA PHE A 29 -1.16 1.39 -3.28
C PHE A 29 -1.51 0.45 -4.43
N ASN A 30 -0.84 0.63 -5.57
CA ASN A 30 -0.80 -0.33 -6.66
C ASN A 30 0.68 -0.67 -6.89
N LEU A 31 1.09 -1.83 -6.41
CA LEU A 31 2.51 -2.22 -6.35
C LEU A 31 2.92 -3.03 -7.58
N GLY A 32 3.96 -2.56 -8.25
CA GLY A 32 4.52 -3.14 -9.46
C GLY A 32 5.11 -2.07 -10.35
N TYR A 33 4.81 -2.13 -11.65
CA TYR A 33 5.27 -1.14 -12.64
C TYR A 33 4.10 -0.42 -13.29
N LEU A 34 4.39 0.78 -13.82
CA LEU A 34 3.41 1.56 -14.58
C LEU A 34 3.15 0.89 -15.95
N PRO A 35 1.90 0.55 -16.32
CA PRO A 35 1.58 0.04 -17.64
C PRO A 35 1.98 1.05 -18.73
N GLY A 36 2.75 0.58 -19.72
CA GLY A 36 3.28 1.43 -20.80
C GLY A 36 4.51 2.28 -20.41
N GLY A 37 4.98 2.20 -19.15
CA GLY A 37 6.19 2.86 -18.68
C GLY A 37 7.45 1.99 -18.77
N ASP A 38 8.56 2.51 -18.22
CA ASP A 38 9.80 1.74 -18.08
C ASP A 38 9.64 0.65 -17.02
N LYS A 39 9.75 -0.62 -17.44
CA LYS A 39 9.62 -1.79 -16.56
C LYS A 39 10.78 -1.95 -15.57
N LYS A 40 11.85 -1.14 -15.68
CA LYS A 40 12.90 -1.04 -14.67
C LYS A 40 12.49 -0.19 -13.46
N ILE A 41 11.49 0.68 -13.64
CA ILE A 41 10.95 1.49 -12.55
C ILE A 41 9.80 0.71 -11.93
N ILE A 42 10.11 0.05 -10.81
CA ILE A 42 9.19 -0.80 -10.06
C ILE A 42 9.12 -0.34 -8.61
N THR A 43 8.03 -0.68 -7.92
CA THR A 43 8.01 -0.67 -6.46
C THR A 43 8.94 -1.76 -5.92
N VAL A 44 9.54 -1.50 -4.76
CA VAL A 44 10.51 -2.42 -4.14
C VAL A 44 10.17 -2.65 -2.67
N PRO A 45 10.44 -3.86 -2.14
CA PRO A 45 10.08 -4.25 -0.78
C PRO A 45 10.47 -3.22 0.29
N GLU A 46 11.69 -2.67 0.24
CA GLU A 46 12.18 -1.77 1.28
C GLU A 46 11.36 -0.48 1.35
N THR A 47 11.07 0.13 0.20
CA THR A 47 10.28 1.37 0.16
C THR A 47 8.79 1.14 0.40
N THR A 48 8.29 -0.05 0.06
CA THR A 48 6.90 -0.45 0.33
C THR A 48 6.66 -0.59 1.83
N GLU A 49 7.57 -1.22 2.59
CA GLU A 49 7.46 -1.30 4.04
C GLU A 49 7.40 0.10 4.69
N LEU A 50 8.35 0.97 4.33
CA LEU A 50 8.39 2.35 4.85
C LEU A 50 7.11 3.12 4.52
N ALA A 51 6.56 2.92 3.32
CA ALA A 51 5.32 3.57 2.91
C ALA A 51 4.10 3.04 3.66
N LEU A 52 4.02 1.75 3.97
CA LEU A 52 2.95 1.17 4.79
C LEU A 52 3.01 1.71 6.22
N GLN A 53 4.21 1.83 6.79
CA GLN A 53 4.41 2.45 8.10
C GLN A 53 3.98 3.92 8.11
N ALA A 54 4.32 4.69 7.07
CA ALA A 54 3.86 6.08 6.93
C ALA A 54 2.33 6.13 6.81
N ALA A 55 1.75 5.26 5.96
CA ALA A 55 0.30 5.17 5.77
C ALA A 55 -0.46 4.87 7.07
N SER A 56 0.05 3.96 7.91
CA SER A 56 -0.61 3.60 9.18
C SER A 56 -0.60 4.72 10.22
N ARG A 57 0.41 5.59 10.17
CA ARG A 57 0.51 6.80 10.99
C ARG A 57 -0.48 7.87 10.55
N ILE A 58 -0.60 8.11 9.24
CA ILE A 58 -1.42 9.21 8.72
C ILE A 58 -2.90 8.86 8.57
N VAL A 59 -3.24 7.59 8.33
CA VAL A 59 -4.65 7.19 8.16
C VAL A 59 -5.39 7.34 9.48
N GLY A 60 -6.55 8.01 9.43
CA GLY A 60 -7.39 8.25 10.59
C GLY A 60 -8.11 6.98 11.06
N SER A 61 -8.65 7.04 12.28
CA SER A 61 -9.64 6.04 12.76
C SER A 61 -10.84 6.00 11.81
N GLY A 62 -11.36 4.81 11.55
CA GLY A 62 -12.36 4.55 10.52
C GLY A 62 -11.82 4.57 9.08
N GLY A 63 -10.52 4.77 8.88
CA GLY A 63 -9.89 4.83 7.56
C GLY A 63 -9.45 3.47 7.02
N LEU A 64 -8.97 3.46 5.78
CA LEU A 64 -8.56 2.26 5.04
C LEU A 64 -7.21 2.45 4.36
N ILE A 65 -6.37 1.42 4.40
CA ILE A 65 -5.22 1.27 3.50
C ILE A 65 -5.56 0.13 2.54
N SER A 66 -5.53 0.41 1.24
CA SER A 66 -5.73 -0.58 0.18
C SER A 66 -4.40 -0.84 -0.52
N VAL A 67 -4.01 -2.11 -0.61
CA VAL A 67 -2.75 -2.52 -1.23
C VAL A 67 -3.03 -3.59 -2.27
N LEU A 68 -2.95 -3.22 -3.55
CA LEU A 68 -3.02 -4.17 -4.65
C LEU A 68 -1.61 -4.55 -5.10
N VAL A 69 -1.25 -5.82 -4.98
CA VAL A 69 0.10 -6.33 -5.27
C VAL A 69 0.10 -7.17 -6.54
N TYR A 70 0.83 -6.73 -7.56
CA TYR A 70 0.96 -7.47 -8.83
C TYR A 70 2.08 -8.52 -8.74
N ILE A 71 1.81 -9.70 -8.19
CA ILE A 71 2.84 -10.72 -7.90
C ILE A 71 3.49 -11.40 -9.12
N GLY A 72 2.98 -11.17 -10.33
CA GLY A 72 3.42 -11.87 -11.55
C GLY A 72 4.75 -11.39 -12.15
N HIS A 73 5.46 -10.45 -11.53
CA HIS A 73 6.76 -9.95 -11.99
C HIS A 73 7.89 -10.25 -11.00
N LEU A 74 9.14 -10.10 -11.46
CA LEU A 74 10.32 -10.23 -10.60
C LEU A 74 10.21 -9.29 -9.39
N GLY A 75 10.37 -9.83 -8.18
CA GLY A 75 10.25 -9.09 -6.91
C GLY A 75 8.82 -8.93 -6.39
N GLY A 76 7.78 -9.18 -7.21
CA GLY A 76 6.38 -8.97 -6.79
C GLY A 76 5.94 -9.89 -5.65
N ARG A 77 6.51 -11.11 -5.55
CA ARG A 77 6.23 -12.03 -4.45
C ARG A 77 6.92 -11.60 -3.14
N ASP A 78 8.15 -11.09 -3.23
CA ASP A 78 8.88 -10.56 -2.07
C ASP A 78 8.15 -9.35 -1.48
N GLU A 79 7.61 -8.51 -2.35
CA GLU A 79 6.81 -7.36 -1.95
C GLU A 79 5.48 -7.77 -1.30
N LEU A 80 4.80 -8.82 -1.81
CA LEU A 80 3.62 -9.38 -1.13
C LEU A 80 3.98 -9.88 0.28
N ASN A 81 5.12 -10.55 0.45
CA ASN A 81 5.54 -11.05 1.76
C ASN A 81 5.72 -9.90 2.77
N ILE A 82 6.28 -8.76 2.34
CA ILE A 82 6.37 -7.55 3.17
C ILE A 82 4.99 -7.03 3.55
N VAL A 83 4.07 -6.94 2.59
CA VAL A 83 2.69 -6.47 2.84
C VAL A 83 1.97 -7.39 3.83
N GLU A 84 2.05 -8.71 3.65
CA GLU A 84 1.43 -9.71 4.54
C GLU A 84 2.07 -9.68 5.94
N SER A 85 3.39 -9.55 6.03
CA SER A 85 4.12 -9.45 7.29
C SER A 85 3.70 -8.20 8.07
N PHE A 86 3.70 -7.04 7.41
CA PHE A 86 3.22 -5.79 8.00
C PHE A 86 1.77 -5.92 8.47
N ALA A 87 0.87 -6.39 7.59
CA ALA A 87 -0.55 -6.56 7.90
C ALA A 87 -0.80 -7.47 9.11
N SER A 88 0.01 -8.51 9.28
CA SER A 88 -0.06 -9.48 10.38
C SER A 88 0.51 -8.94 11.69
N SER A 89 1.41 -7.95 11.63
CA SER A 89 1.99 -7.31 12.81
C SER A 89 1.07 -6.26 13.48
N LEU A 90 0.02 -5.83 12.79
CA LEU A 90 -0.88 -4.79 13.29
C LEU A 90 -1.71 -5.30 14.48
N PRO A 91 -1.88 -4.51 15.56
CA PRO A 91 -2.67 -4.91 16.70
C PRO A 91 -4.15 -5.13 16.34
N ALA A 92 -4.67 -6.33 16.58
CA ALA A 92 -6.03 -6.72 16.20
C ALA A 92 -7.14 -5.98 16.96
N ASP A 93 -6.85 -5.33 18.08
CA ASP A 93 -7.76 -4.47 18.83
C ASP A 93 -8.06 -3.15 18.10
N THR A 94 -7.10 -2.66 17.31
CA THR A 94 -7.15 -1.37 16.61
C THR A 94 -7.18 -1.50 15.09
N TRP A 95 -6.91 -2.69 14.54
CA TRP A 95 -6.89 -2.94 13.10
C TRP A 95 -7.71 -4.17 12.70
N VAL A 96 -8.18 -4.17 11.45
CA VAL A 96 -8.71 -5.33 10.74
C VAL A 96 -7.95 -5.48 9.42
N SER A 97 -7.27 -6.60 9.25
CA SER A 97 -6.50 -6.93 8.05
C SER A 97 -7.16 -8.07 7.28
N CYS A 98 -7.41 -7.88 5.97
CA CYS A 98 -8.01 -8.90 5.10
C CYS A 98 -7.19 -9.09 3.84
N LYS A 99 -7.07 -10.34 3.38
CA LYS A 99 -6.46 -10.70 2.09
C LYS A 99 -7.50 -11.30 1.15
N PHE A 100 -7.50 -10.84 -0.09
CA PHE A 100 -8.31 -11.36 -1.17
C PHE A 100 -7.39 -11.83 -2.30
N GLU A 101 -7.48 -13.11 -2.64
CA GLU A 101 -6.70 -13.72 -3.70
C GLU A 101 -7.56 -14.67 -4.54
N MET A 102 -7.19 -14.81 -5.82
CA MET A 102 -7.91 -15.65 -6.76
C MET A 102 -7.44 -17.10 -6.63
N ILE A 103 -8.33 -18.01 -6.24
CA ILE A 103 -8.00 -19.42 -5.96
C ILE A 103 -7.47 -20.15 -7.21
N ASN A 104 -8.04 -19.88 -8.39
CA ASN A 104 -7.69 -20.54 -9.65
C ASN A 104 -6.74 -19.72 -10.55
N ARG A 105 -6.18 -18.61 -10.05
CA ARG A 105 -5.26 -17.74 -10.80
C ARG A 105 -4.07 -17.37 -9.91
N PRO A 106 -3.05 -18.25 -9.81
CA PRO A 106 -1.96 -18.11 -8.85
C PRO A 106 -1.05 -16.89 -9.09
N VAL A 107 -1.11 -16.28 -10.27
CA VAL A 107 -0.34 -15.08 -10.64
C VAL A 107 -1.20 -13.81 -10.71
N ALA A 108 -2.49 -13.90 -10.34
CA ALA A 108 -3.34 -12.71 -10.31
C ALA A 108 -2.91 -11.77 -9.18
N PRO A 109 -3.18 -10.46 -9.30
CA PRO A 109 -2.94 -9.52 -8.22
C PRO A 109 -3.65 -9.93 -6.94
N VAL A 110 -2.98 -9.70 -5.81
CA VAL A 110 -3.52 -9.95 -4.46
C VAL A 110 -3.90 -8.62 -3.84
N LEU A 111 -5.11 -8.53 -3.29
CA LEU A 111 -5.57 -7.33 -2.59
C LEU A 111 -5.46 -7.56 -1.08
N VAL A 112 -4.76 -6.65 -0.40
CA VAL A 112 -4.71 -6.58 1.06
C VAL A 112 -5.38 -5.29 1.52
N LEU A 113 -6.33 -5.41 2.44
CA LEU A 113 -7.07 -4.29 3.03
C LEU A 113 -6.73 -4.19 4.52
N LEU A 114 -6.34 -3.00 4.97
CA LEU A 114 -6.02 -2.70 6.37
C LEU A 114 -6.95 -1.58 6.86
N HIS A 115 -7.96 -1.94 7.62
CA HIS A 115 -8.91 -1.00 8.19
C HIS A 115 -8.49 -0.61 9.61
N LYS A 116 -8.33 0.69 9.85
CA LYS A 116 -8.07 1.23 11.19
C LYS A 116 -9.39 1.49 11.88
N LYS A 117 -9.61 0.83 13.02
CA LYS A 117 -10.84 0.94 13.79
C LYS A 117 -11.04 2.33 14.38
#